data_AF-U5T4A7-F1
#
_entry.id   AF-U5T4A7-F1
#
_cell.length_a   1.000
_cell.length_b   1.000
_cell.length_c   1.000
_cell.angle_alpha   90.00
_cell.angle_beta   90.00
_cell.angle_gamma   90.00
#
_symmetry.space_group_name_H-M   'P 1'
#
loop_
_entity.id
_entity.type
_entity.pdbx_description
1 polymer ?
#
loop_
_entity_poly.entity_id
_entity_poly.type
_entity_poly.pdbx_seq_one_letter_code
_entity_poly.pdbx_strand_id
1 'polypeptide(L)' 'MQNRSVWLGLVLGALGGVRIWTMAATGVAALPHILAALTVLIPLTVFGVMTRSAWPGAVGLLIVVVIELSLS' A
#
# COMPACT_ATOMS: atom_id res chain seq x y z
N MET A 1 -2.96 -23.78 0.88
CA MET A 1 -3.61 -22.46 1.10
C MET A 1 -2.60 -21.31 1.20
N GLN A 2 -1.37 -21.56 1.64
CA GLN A 2 -0.32 -20.56 1.88
C GLN A 2 0.07 -19.71 0.65
N ASN A 3 0.02 -20.27 -0.56
CA ASN A 3 0.39 -19.51 -1.76
C ASN A 3 -0.63 -18.39 -2.08
N ARG A 4 -1.92 -18.60 -1.77
CA ARG A 4 -2.96 -17.60 -1.99
C ARG A 4 -2.75 -16.36 -1.13
N SER A 5 -2.29 -16.51 0.11
CA SER A 5 -2.02 -15.38 1.01
C SER A 5 -0.89 -14.48 0.49
N VAL A 6 0.15 -15.07 -0.09
CA VAL A 6 1.26 -14.32 -0.71
C VAL A 6 0.76 -13.56 -1.94
N TRP A 7 0.01 -14.22 -2.82
CA TRP A 7 -0.59 -13.57 -3.99
C TRP A 7 -1.54 -12.44 -3.61
N LEU A 8 -2.37 -12.63 -2.59
CA LEU A 8 -3.25 -11.59 -2.07
C LEU A 8 -2.44 -10.41 -1.52
N GLY A 9 -1.38 -10.67 -0.74
CA GLY A 9 -0.49 -9.61 -0.24
C GLY A 9 0.16 -8.79 -1.37
N LEU A 10 0.58 -9.45 -2.45
CA LEU A 10 1.13 -8.77 -3.64
C LEU A 10 0.08 -7.95 -4.39
N VAL A 11 -1.13 -8.48 -4.58
CA VAL A 11 -2.24 -7.75 -5.20
C VAL A 11 -2.60 -6.51 -4.38
N LEU A 12 -2.65 -6.63 -3.04
CA LEU A 12 -2.89 -5.52 -2.13
C LEU A 12 -1.76 -4.47 -2.23
N GLY A 13 -0.51 -4.91 -2.32
CA GLY A 13 0.61 -4.00 -2.54
C GLY A 13 0.53 -3.26 -3.87
N ALA A 14 0.21 -3.97 -4.95
CA ALA A 14 0.02 -3.38 -6.27
C ALA A 14 -1.12 -2.36 -6.27
N LEU A 15 -2.26 -2.68 -5.64
CA LEU A 15 -3.39 -1.76 -5.48
C LEU A 15 -3.00 -0.48 -4.72
N GLY A 16 -2.26 -0.61 -3.62
CA GLY A 16 -1.75 0.54 -2.88
C GLY A 16 -0.82 1.39 -3.74
N GLY A 17 0.05 0.76 -4.53
CA GLY A 17 0.97 1.44 -5.45
C GLY A 17 0.23 2.21 -6.55
N VAL A 18 -0.79 1.60 -7.15
CA VAL A 18 -1.68 2.27 -8.12
C VAL A 18 -2.34 3.47 -7.47
N ARG A 19 -2.80 3.37 -6.22
CA ARG A 19 -3.43 4.51 -5.55
C ARG A 19 -2.47 5.66 -5.32
N ILE A 20 -1.26 5.38 -4.84
CA ILE A 20 -0.20 6.40 -4.70
C ILE A 20 0.11 7.05 -6.05
N TRP A 21 0.21 6.26 -7.13
CA TRP A 21 0.42 6.79 -8.48
C TRP A 21 -0.72 7.72 -8.91
N THR A 22 -1.97 7.37 -8.64
CA THR A 22 -3.12 8.23 -8.98
C THR A 22 -3.07 9.56 -8.22
N MET A 23 -2.69 9.56 -6.94
CA MET A 23 -2.54 10.79 -6.16
C MET A 23 -1.41 11.68 -6.70
N ALA A 24 -0.30 11.07 -7.14
CA ALA A 24 0.82 11.77 -7.75
C ALA A 24 0.44 12.37 -9.11
N ALA A 25 -0.24 11.61 -9.97
CA ALA A 25 -0.62 12.03 -11.31
C ALA A 25 -1.72 13.12 -11.33
N THR A 26 -2.60 13.10 -10.32
CA THR A 26 -3.69 14.09 -10.19
C THR A 26 -3.27 15.35 -9.43
N GLY A 27 -2.07 15.37 -8.83
CA GLY A 27 -1.60 16.49 -8.01
C GLY A 27 -2.30 16.65 -6.66
N VAL A 28 -3.12 15.65 -6.26
CA VAL A 28 -3.87 15.68 -4.99
C VAL A 28 -2.94 15.54 -3.78
N ALA A 29 -1.86 14.77 -3.90
CA ALA A 29 -0.89 14.57 -2.81
C ALA A 29 0.40 15.35 -3.06
N ALA A 30 0.83 16.16 -2.08
CA ALA A 30 2.17 16.73 -2.08
C ALA A 30 3.25 15.65 -1.87
N LEU A 31 4.47 15.90 -2.37
CA LEU A 31 5.62 14.97 -2.31
C LEU A 31 5.83 14.28 -0.95
N PRO A 32 5.71 14.95 0.22
CA PRO A 32 5.88 14.31 1.52
C PRO A 32 4.88 13.17 1.78
N HIS A 33 3.64 13.30 1.31
CA HIS A 33 2.58 12.32 1.52
C HIS A 33 2.78 11.07 0.66
N ILE A 34 3.23 11.27 -0.58
CA ILE A 34 3.60 10.17 -1.48
C ILE A 34 4.73 9.35 -0.86
N LEU A 35 5.77 10.03 -0.35
CA LEU A 35 6.89 9.35 0.30
C LEU A 35 6.46 8.62 1.58
N ALA A 36 5.63 9.25 2.42
CA ALA A 36 5.07 8.60 3.62
C ALA A 36 4.24 7.36 3.27
N ALA A 37 3.44 7.42 2.21
CA ALA A 37 2.65 6.28 1.75
C ALA A 37 3.55 5.14 1.25
N LEU A 38 4.63 5.44 0.50
CA LEU A 38 5.57 4.43 0.01
C LEU A 38 6.40 3.79 1.12
N THR A 39 6.88 4.58 2.10
CA THR A 39 7.65 4.05 3.23
C THR A 39 6.85 3.15 4.14
N VAL A 40 5.52 3.23 4.12
CA VAL A 40 4.63 2.32 4.85
C VAL A 40 4.24 1.13 3.98
N LEU A 41 3.81 1.37 2.74
CA LEU A 41 3.28 0.33 1.86
C LEU A 41 4.35 -0.70 1.48
N ILE A 42 5.56 -0.27 1.13
CA ILE A 42 6.63 -1.17 0.68
C ILE A 42 7.07 -2.13 1.80
N PRO A 43 7.43 -1.67 3.01
CA PRO A 43 7.84 -2.60 4.07
C PRO A 43 6.72 -3.54 4.50
N LEU A 44 5.47 -3.06 4.57
CA LEU A 44 4.34 -3.90 4.98
C LEU A 44 4.01 -4.98 3.95
N THR A 45 4.10 -4.67 2.66
CA THR A 45 3.90 -5.67 1.61
C THR A 45 5.02 -6.71 1.59
N VAL A 46 6.28 -6.28 1.71
CA VAL A 46 7.43 -7.19 1.85
C VAL A 46 7.31 -8.07 3.09
N PHE A 47 6.93 -7.49 4.23
CA PHE A 47 6.72 -8.23 5.47
C PHE A 47 5.59 -9.26 5.35
N GLY A 48 4.49 -8.91 4.67
CA GLY A 48 3.40 -9.85 4.36
C GLY A 48 3.85 -11.03 3.50
N VAL A 49 4.68 -10.76 2.49
CA VAL A 49 5.28 -11.82 1.66
C VAL A 49 6.20 -12.72 2.49
N MET A 50 7.11 -12.13 3.30
CA MET A 50 8.04 -12.89 4.15
C MET A 50 7.32 -13.77 5.17
N THR A 51 6.28 -13.24 5.80
CA THR A 51 5.46 -13.97 6.78
C THR A 51 4.40 -14.87 6.15
N ARG A 52 4.29 -14.88 4.81
CA ARG A 52 3.26 -15.60 4.04
C ARG A 52 1.84 -15.26 4.48
N SER A 53 1.63 -14.00 4.88
CA SER A 53 0.36 -13.47 5.36
C SER A 53 -0.08 -12.29 4.51
N ALA A 54 -1.37 -12.25 4.15
CA ALA A 54 -1.94 -11.13 3.40
C ALA A 54 -2.21 -9.91 4.29
N TRP A 55 -2.29 -10.11 5.61
CA TRP A 55 -2.70 -9.08 6.57
C TRP A 55 -1.81 -7.83 6.56
N PRO A 56 -0.46 -7.94 6.54
CA PRO A 56 0.39 -6.77 6.49
C PRO A 56 0.16 -5.91 5.22
N GLY A 57 -0.04 -6.54 4.06
CA GLY A 57 -0.38 -5.83 2.83
C GLY A 57 -1.72 -5.10 2.91
N ALA A 58 -2.72 -5.69 3.57
CA ALA A 58 -4.01 -5.05 3.81
C ALA A 58 -3.88 -3.81 4.71
N VAL A 59 -3.09 -3.92 5.79
CA VAL A 59 -2.80 -2.79 6.69
C VAL A 59 -2.10 -1.66 5.93
N GLY A 60 -1.10 -1.99 5.09
CA GLY A 60 -0.40 -1.00 4.27
C GLY A 60 -1.35 -0.25 3.33
N LEU A 61 -2.24 -0.98 2.65
CA LEU A 61 -3.25 -0.37 1.78
C LEU A 61 -4.23 0.50 2.56
N LEU A 62 -4.66 0.08 3.76
CA LEU A 62 -5.55 0.85 4.61
C LEU A 62 -4.90 2.19 5.02
N ILE A 63 -3.61 2.18 5.35
CA ILE A 63 -2.88 3.42 5.68
C ILE A 63 -2.81 4.36 4.47
N VAL A 64 -2.56 3.83 3.26
CA VAL A 64 -2.59 4.63 2.02
C VAL A 64 -3.96 5.29 1.83
N VAL A 65 -5.05 4.57 2.07
CA VAL A 65 -6.41 5.13 1.99
C VAL A 65 -6.64 6.21 3.04
N VAL A 66 -6.16 6.03 4.28
CA VAL A 66 -6.28 7.05 5.33
C VAL A 66 -5.51 8.33 4.97
N ILE A 67 -4.30 8.20 4.41
CA ILE A 67 -3.52 9.33 3.91
C ILE A 67 -4.29 10.06 2.82
N GLU A 68 -4.88 9.32 1.88
CA GLU A 68 -5.66 9.89 0.80
C GLU A 68 -6.88 10.68 1.29
N LEU A 69 -7.67 10.09 2.20
CA LEU A 69 -8.86 10.73 2.78
C LEU A 69 -8.51 11.97 3.61
N SER A 70 -7.27 12.07 4.10
CA SER A 70 -6.79 13.24 4.84
C SER A 70 -6.34 14.37 3.91
N LEU A 71 -6.14 14.09 2.61
CA LEU A 71 -5.73 15.03 1.58
C LEU A 71 -6.91 15.61 0.79
N SER A 72 -8.07 14.95 0.83
CA SER A 72 -9.34 15.41 0.24
C SER A 72 -10.08 16.35 1.16
#